data_AF-A0A4S8IVA6-F1
#
_entry.id   AF-A0A4S8IVA6-F1
#
_cell.length_a   1.000
_cell.length_b   1.000
_cell.length_c   1.000
_cell.angle_alpha   90.00
_cell.angle_beta   90.00
_cell.angle_gamma   90.00
#
_symmetry.space_group_name_H-M   'P 1'
#
loop_
_entity.id
_entity.type
_entity.pdbx_description
1 polymer ?
#
loop_
_entity_poly.entity_id
_entity_poly.type
_entity_poly.pdbx_seq_one_letter_code
_entity_poly.pdbx_strand_id
1 'polypeptide(L)'
;MMLRKRSLLSQVSKADYKGCNAASPIAAYTSGNDSITLKRRGHHFFICGVPGHCSAGQKKVDVRIAKLTASSAAPSFSPAASPLPATSSGSNSSSGGAVSNPAAAPRPSGANTATPTVVALALALLYPVFSGGSLR
;
A
#
# COMPACT_ATOMS: atom_id res chain seq x y z
N MET A 1 -24.67 -36.18 -2.38
CA MET A 1 -23.95 -35.15 -1.59
C MET A 1 -23.11 -34.33 -2.56
N MET A 2 -23.22 -33.00 -2.60
CA MET A 2 -22.45 -32.17 -3.56
C MET A 2 -21.15 -31.66 -2.93
N LEU A 3 -20.00 -32.16 -3.37
CA LEU A 3 -18.68 -31.64 -2.96
C LEU A 3 -18.43 -30.26 -3.61
N ARG A 4 -18.77 -29.18 -2.91
CA ARG A 4 -18.38 -27.82 -3.29
C ARG A 4 -16.87 -27.64 -3.07
N LYS A 5 -16.08 -27.67 -4.14
CA LYS A 5 -14.66 -27.23 -4.10
C LYS A 5 -14.61 -25.78 -3.59
N ARG A 6 -13.73 -25.48 -2.63
CA ARG A 6 -13.61 -24.12 -2.06
C ARG A 6 -13.07 -23.14 -3.09
N SER A 7 -13.84 -22.11 -3.40
CA SER A 7 -13.45 -21.02 -4.30
C SER A 7 -12.43 -20.10 -3.63
N LEU A 8 -11.31 -19.85 -4.30
CA LEU A 8 -10.25 -18.97 -3.81
C LEU A 8 -10.57 -17.50 -4.08
N LEU A 9 -11.31 -17.24 -5.17
CA LEU A 9 -11.83 -15.94 -5.57
C LEU A 9 -13.26 -16.13 -6.10
N SER A 10 -14.14 -15.18 -5.80
CA SER A 10 -15.54 -15.18 -6.22
C SER A 10 -15.94 -13.79 -6.72
N GLN A 11 -16.52 -13.71 -7.92
CA GLN A 11 -17.22 -12.51 -8.39
C GLN A 11 -18.61 -12.46 -7.77
N VAL A 12 -19.02 -11.32 -7.23
CA VAL A 12 -20.24 -11.18 -6.41
C VAL A 12 -20.99 -9.88 -6.70
N SER A 13 -22.21 -9.73 -6.18
CA SER A 13 -22.96 -8.46 -6.31
C SER A 13 -22.39 -7.36 -5.39
N LYS A 14 -22.84 -6.12 -5.57
CA LYS A 14 -22.48 -4.99 -4.69
C LYS A 14 -22.97 -5.17 -3.25
N ALA A 15 -24.07 -5.90 -3.04
CA ALA A 15 -24.60 -6.20 -1.71
C ALA A 15 -23.74 -7.28 -1.02
N ASP A 16 -23.47 -8.36 -1.74
CA ASP A 16 -22.64 -9.47 -1.28
C ASP A 16 -21.19 -9.03 -1.00
N TYR A 17 -20.64 -8.13 -1.81
CA TYR A 17 -19.34 -7.50 -1.57
C TYR A 17 -19.30 -6.72 -0.25
N LYS A 18 -20.38 -5.99 0.09
CA LYS A 18 -20.47 -5.31 1.39
C LYS A 18 -20.52 -6.32 2.53
N GLY A 19 -21.45 -7.27 2.46
CA GLY A 19 -21.69 -8.29 3.49
C GLY A 19 -20.68 -9.45 3.54
N CYS A 20 -19.69 -9.49 2.63
CA CYS A 20 -18.76 -10.62 2.46
C CYS A 20 -19.44 -11.98 2.20
N ASN A 21 -20.58 -11.97 1.51
CA ASN A 21 -21.33 -13.17 1.17
C ASN A 21 -20.72 -13.88 -0.06
N ALA A 22 -20.28 -15.12 0.12
CA ALA A 22 -19.77 -15.98 -0.96
C ALA A 22 -20.71 -17.17 -1.28
N ALA A 23 -21.94 -17.22 -0.74
CA ALA A 23 -22.83 -18.38 -0.85
C ALA A 23 -23.38 -18.61 -2.27
N SER A 24 -23.63 -17.52 -3.00
CA SER A 24 -24.19 -17.49 -4.36
C SER A 24 -23.40 -16.53 -5.27
N PRO A 25 -22.16 -16.88 -5.66
CA PRO A 25 -21.33 -16.03 -6.50
C PRO A 25 -21.81 -16.01 -7.96
N ILE A 26 -21.56 -14.88 -8.64
CA ILE A 26 -21.82 -14.71 -10.08
C ILE A 26 -20.87 -15.59 -10.90
N ALA A 27 -19.62 -15.68 -10.46
CA ALA A 27 -18.62 -16.61 -10.97
C ALA A 27 -17.66 -17.01 -9.85
N ALA A 28 -17.21 -18.26 -9.85
CA ALA A 28 -16.34 -18.83 -8.83
C ALA A 28 -15.05 -19.36 -9.47
N TYR A 29 -13.91 -19.04 -8.86
CA TYR A 29 -12.58 -19.34 -9.39
C TYR A 29 -11.76 -20.13 -8.38
N THR A 30 -11.02 -21.13 -8.88
CA THR A 30 -10.36 -22.16 -8.05
C THR A 30 -8.95 -22.51 -8.50
N SER A 31 -8.41 -21.94 -9.59
CA SER A 31 -7.06 -22.32 -10.04
C SER A 31 -5.96 -21.70 -9.16
N GLY A 32 -6.24 -20.55 -8.56
CA GLY A 32 -5.26 -19.79 -7.77
C GLY A 32 -4.40 -18.83 -8.61
N ASN A 33 -4.48 -18.93 -9.94
CA ASN A 33 -3.85 -18.03 -10.92
C ASN A 33 -4.87 -17.66 -12.01
N ASP A 34 -6.00 -17.09 -11.59
CA ASP A 34 -7.20 -16.92 -12.41
C ASP A 34 -7.18 -15.58 -13.20
N SER A 35 -6.96 -15.63 -14.51
CA SER A 35 -7.05 -14.46 -15.42
C SER A 35 -8.50 -14.17 -15.83
N ILE A 36 -9.00 -12.97 -15.53
CA ILE A 36 -10.42 -12.61 -15.69
C ILE A 36 -10.60 -11.44 -16.68
N THR A 37 -11.05 -11.74 -17.89
CA THR A 37 -11.34 -10.72 -18.93
C THR A 37 -12.69 -10.04 -18.69
N LEU A 38 -12.65 -8.79 -18.27
CA LEU A 38 -13.84 -7.98 -17.97
C LEU A 38 -14.34 -7.21 -19.20
N LYS A 39 -15.45 -7.69 -19.81
CA LYS A 39 -15.99 -7.16 -21.07
C LYS A 39 -17.05 -6.05 -20.91
N ARG A 40 -17.46 -5.71 -19.69
CA ARG A 40 -18.56 -4.75 -19.41
C ARG A 40 -18.03 -3.53 -18.65
N ARG A 41 -18.75 -2.42 -18.78
CA ARG A 41 -18.51 -1.19 -17.98
C ARG A 41 -19.19 -1.27 -16.62
N GLY A 42 -18.69 -0.46 -15.69
CA GLY A 42 -19.20 -0.37 -14.33
C GLY A 42 -18.28 -1.05 -13.32
N HIS A 43 -18.87 -1.54 -12.24
CA HIS A 43 -18.14 -2.19 -11.14
C HIS A 43 -18.17 -3.71 -11.29
N HIS A 44 -17.02 -4.34 -11.07
CA HIS A 44 -16.88 -5.78 -10.88
C HIS A 44 -16.29 -6.04 -9.49
N PHE A 45 -17.07 -6.66 -8.62
CA PHE A 45 -16.71 -6.91 -7.24
C PHE A 45 -16.19 -8.34 -7.05
N PHE A 46 -15.06 -8.47 -6.36
CA PHE A 46 -14.43 -9.75 -6.07
C PHE A 46 -14.10 -9.89 -4.58
N ILE A 47 -14.29 -11.10 -4.05
CA ILE A 47 -13.99 -11.46 -2.66
C ILE A 47 -13.30 -12.82 -2.59
N CYS A 48 -12.55 -13.08 -1.52
CA CYS A 48 -12.15 -14.46 -1.20
C CYS A 48 -13.35 -15.30 -0.77
N GLY A 49 -13.52 -16.50 -1.32
CA GLY A 49 -14.58 -17.44 -0.93
C GLY A 49 -14.29 -18.23 0.36
N VAL A 50 -13.13 -18.02 0.98
CA VAL A 50 -12.77 -18.67 2.26
C VAL A 50 -13.42 -17.90 3.43
N PRO A 51 -14.10 -18.59 4.37
CA PRO A 51 -14.72 -17.94 5.53
C PRO A 51 -13.75 -17.05 6.32
N GLY A 52 -14.22 -15.89 6.78
CA GLY A 52 -13.42 -14.90 7.52
C GLY A 52 -12.49 -14.03 6.66
N HIS A 53 -11.92 -14.54 5.56
CA HIS A 53 -10.91 -13.84 4.77
C HIS A 53 -11.42 -12.49 4.23
N CYS A 54 -12.61 -12.45 3.62
CA CYS A 54 -13.19 -11.20 3.12
C CYS A 54 -13.46 -10.18 4.25
N SER A 55 -13.91 -10.63 5.42
CA SER A 55 -14.19 -9.78 6.58
C SER A 55 -12.89 -9.20 7.17
N ALA A 56 -11.79 -9.96 7.10
CA ALA A 56 -10.44 -9.49 7.38
C ALA A 56 -9.79 -8.70 6.21
N GLY A 57 -10.59 -8.24 5.23
CA GLY A 57 -10.14 -7.44 4.09
C GLY A 57 -9.36 -8.18 3.01
N GLN A 58 -9.08 -9.48 3.17
CA GLN A 58 -8.21 -10.23 2.25
C GLN A 58 -8.89 -10.47 0.90
N LYS A 59 -8.18 -10.13 -0.19
CA LYS A 59 -8.61 -10.31 -1.58
C LYS A 59 -10.01 -9.74 -1.87
N LYS A 60 -10.33 -8.59 -1.26
CA LYS A 60 -11.58 -7.84 -1.44
C LYS A 60 -11.34 -6.65 -2.39
N VAL A 61 -11.86 -6.71 -3.61
CA VAL A 61 -11.52 -5.77 -4.71
C VAL A 61 -12.77 -5.21 -5.42
N ASP A 62 -12.79 -3.88 -5.63
CA ASP A 62 -13.74 -3.16 -6.48
C ASP A 62 -13.03 -2.73 -7.79
N VAL A 63 -13.25 -3.45 -8.89
CA VAL A 63 -12.66 -3.11 -10.20
C VAL A 63 -13.64 -2.25 -11.00
N ARG A 64 -13.24 -1.02 -11.35
CA ARG A 64 -14.09 -0.08 -12.10
C ARG A 64 -13.64 0.07 -13.54
N ILE A 65 -14.50 -0.29 -14.48
CA ILE A 65 -14.27 -0.09 -15.92
C ILE A 65 -15.04 1.14 -16.38
N ALA A 66 -14.29 2.22 -16.52
CA ALA A 66 -14.78 3.54 -16.89
C ALA A 66 -15.27 3.61 -18.36
N LYS A 67 -15.87 4.75 -18.72
CA LYS A 67 -15.90 5.17 -20.12
C LYS A 67 -14.56 5.82 -20.45
N LEU A 68 -13.93 5.37 -21.53
CA LEU A 68 -12.86 6.12 -22.19
C LEU A 68 -13.52 7.32 -22.88
N THR A 69 -13.76 8.37 -22.09
CA THR A 69 -13.76 9.74 -22.56
C THR A 69 -12.31 10.23 -22.57
N ALA A 70 -11.90 10.96 -23.60
CA ALA A 70 -10.54 11.50 -23.68
C ALA A 70 -10.35 12.63 -22.64
N SER A 71 -9.99 12.27 -21.41
CA SER A 71 -9.66 13.22 -20.35
C SER A 71 -8.19 13.64 -20.43
N SER A 72 -7.88 14.50 -21.39
CA SER A 72 -6.60 15.21 -21.47
C SER A 72 -6.51 16.28 -20.39
N ALA A 73 -6.35 15.83 -19.13
CA ALA A 73 -6.12 16.66 -17.96
C ALA A 73 -4.87 16.16 -17.23
N ALA A 74 -3.70 16.50 -17.76
CA ALA A 74 -2.45 16.36 -17.01
C ALA A 74 -2.52 17.29 -15.77
N PRO A 75 -2.01 16.86 -14.59
CA PRO A 75 -2.02 17.70 -13.40
C PRO A 75 -1.03 18.87 -13.57
N SER A 76 -1.54 20.01 -14.02
CA SER A 76 -0.76 21.23 -14.22
C SER A 76 -0.46 21.90 -12.87
N PHE A 77 0.67 21.56 -12.26
CA PHE A 77 1.17 22.22 -11.06
C PHE A 77 1.74 23.61 -11.40
N SER A 78 0.85 24.60 -11.52
CA SER A 78 1.26 26.01 -11.54
C SER A 78 1.64 26.45 -10.12
N PRO A 79 2.92 26.78 -9.83
CA PRO A 79 3.28 27.37 -8.55
C PRO A 79 2.67 28.77 -8.44
N ALA A 80 2.04 29.07 -7.30
CA ALA A 80 1.55 30.42 -7.03
C ALA A 80 2.74 31.38 -6.85
N ALA A 81 2.73 32.51 -7.55
CA ALA A 81 3.74 33.54 -7.39
C ALA A 81 3.53 34.28 -6.06
N SER A 82 4.52 34.25 -5.18
CA SER A 82 4.51 35.01 -3.92
C SER A 82 4.52 36.52 -4.19
N PRO A 83 3.77 37.33 -3.42
CA PRO A 83 3.81 38.79 -3.54
C PRO A 83 5.18 39.34 -3.10
N LEU A 84 5.62 40.41 -3.77
CA LEU A 84 6.88 41.08 -3.48
C LEU A 84 6.79 41.88 -2.15
N PRO A 85 7.83 41.88 -1.30
CA PRO A 85 7.98 42.89 -0.26
C PRO A 85 8.32 44.26 -0.88
N ALA A 86 7.87 45.34 -0.24
CA ALA A 86 8.08 46.70 -0.74
C ALA A 86 9.52 47.22 -0.48
N THR A 87 10.00 48.09 -1.36
CA THR A 87 11.33 48.71 -1.29
C THR A 87 11.39 49.82 -0.24
N SER A 88 12.42 49.79 0.63
CA SER A 88 12.79 50.90 1.51
C SER A 88 14.31 51.12 1.45
N SER A 89 14.74 52.26 0.93
CA SER A 89 16.17 52.62 0.81
C SER A 89 16.72 53.22 2.10
N GLY A 90 17.99 52.92 2.43
CA GLY A 90 18.73 53.56 3.52
C GLY A 90 20.23 53.24 3.41
N SER A 91 21.08 54.28 3.43
CA SER A 91 22.49 54.19 3.02
C SER A 91 23.48 54.44 4.16
N ASN A 92 24.53 53.61 4.25
CA ASN A 92 25.95 53.98 4.45
C ASN A 92 26.80 52.69 4.65
N SER A 93 27.95 52.47 4.00
CA SER A 93 29.26 53.17 4.08
C SER A 93 29.97 52.92 5.44
N SER A 94 31.19 52.38 5.57
CA SER A 94 32.21 51.81 4.65
C SER A 94 33.17 50.90 5.49
N SER A 95 34.30 50.28 5.09
CA SER A 95 35.12 50.21 3.85
C SER A 95 36.16 49.05 3.94
N GLY A 96 36.59 48.47 2.80
CA GLY A 96 37.81 47.64 2.66
C GLY A 96 37.65 46.13 2.93
N GLY A 97 38.44 45.24 2.31
CA GLY A 97 39.40 45.45 1.20
C GLY A 97 40.22 44.21 0.80
N ALA A 98 40.60 44.13 -0.48
CA ALA A 98 41.71 43.36 -1.09
C ALA A 98 41.72 41.79 -1.06
N VAL A 99 41.73 41.19 -2.26
CA VAL A 99 42.41 39.95 -2.79
C VAL A 99 42.72 38.73 -1.88
N SER A 100 42.72 37.45 -2.31
CA SER A 100 43.16 36.84 -3.58
C SER A 100 42.54 35.44 -3.84
N ASN A 101 42.76 34.86 -5.02
CA ASN A 101 42.58 33.43 -5.36
C ASN A 101 43.98 32.81 -5.63
N PRO A 102 44.27 31.50 -5.43
CA PRO A 102 43.90 30.46 -6.40
C PRO A 102 43.59 29.06 -5.79
N ALA A 103 43.46 28.03 -6.64
CA ALA A 103 42.90 26.71 -6.32
C ALA A 103 43.91 25.60 -5.95
N ALA A 104 43.40 24.56 -5.28
CA ALA A 104 43.98 23.21 -5.19
C ALA A 104 42.86 22.14 -4.98
N ALA A 105 43.19 20.86 -5.14
CA ALA A 105 42.27 19.72 -5.06
C ALA A 105 42.71 18.68 -3.97
N PRO A 106 42.27 17.40 -3.98
CA PRO A 106 41.00 16.92 -3.42
C PRO A 106 41.23 15.81 -2.34
N ARG A 107 40.31 14.81 -2.27
CA ARG A 107 40.43 13.46 -1.66
C ARG A 107 39.99 13.30 -0.17
N PRO A 108 39.77 12.05 0.34
CA PRO A 108 38.48 11.73 1.00
C PRO A 108 38.61 10.97 2.35
N SER A 109 37.48 10.53 2.92
CA SER A 109 37.23 9.17 3.48
C SER A 109 35.97 9.12 4.36
N GLY A 110 35.36 7.95 4.54
CA GLY A 110 34.19 7.77 5.43
C GLY A 110 33.34 6.55 5.09
N ALA A 111 33.88 5.34 5.26
CA ALA A 111 33.14 4.10 5.04
C ALA A 111 32.36 3.69 6.30
N ASN A 112 31.03 3.58 6.21
CA ASN A 112 30.18 3.16 7.33
C ASN A 112 30.07 1.63 7.36
N THR A 113 30.92 0.98 8.15
CA THR A 113 30.90 -0.47 8.38
C THR A 113 29.61 -0.91 9.07
N ALA A 114 28.83 -1.79 8.42
CA ALA A 114 27.65 -2.38 9.02
C ALA A 114 28.04 -3.55 9.95
N THR A 115 27.50 -3.55 11.18
CA THR A 115 27.66 -4.64 12.15
C THR A 115 26.29 -5.25 12.51
N PRO A 116 26.09 -6.57 12.37
CA PRO A 116 24.89 -7.24 12.83
C PRO A 116 25.02 -7.65 14.29
N THR A 117 24.28 -7.01 15.21
CA THR A 117 24.21 -7.43 16.62
C THR A 117 23.19 -8.55 16.80
N VAL A 118 23.65 -9.71 17.29
CA VAL A 118 22.80 -10.89 17.54
C VAL A 118 22.54 -11.04 19.03
N VAL A 119 21.32 -10.69 19.46
CA VAL A 119 20.78 -10.95 20.80
C VAL A 119 19.29 -11.29 20.59
N ALA A 120 18.87 -12.55 20.47
CA ALA A 120 18.85 -13.63 21.47
C ALA A 120 17.87 -13.36 22.63
N LEU A 121 16.83 -14.20 22.74
CA LEU A 121 16.39 -14.88 23.97
C LEU A 121 15.22 -15.82 23.66
N ALA A 122 15.22 -17.00 24.28
CA ALA A 122 14.15 -17.99 24.15
C ALA A 122 13.44 -18.17 25.50
N LEU A 123 12.11 -18.29 25.47
CA LEU A 123 11.29 -18.62 26.63
C LEU A 123 10.14 -19.51 26.17
N ALA A 124 10.30 -20.81 26.42
CA ALA A 124 9.29 -21.84 26.21
C ALA A 124 8.90 -22.47 27.56
N LEU A 125 7.82 -23.26 27.56
CA LEU A 125 7.39 -24.14 28.66
C LEU A 125 6.81 -23.47 29.93
N LEU A 126 5.72 -22.70 29.77
CA LEU A 126 4.69 -22.57 30.82
C LEU A 126 3.27 -22.56 30.23
N TYR A 127 2.73 -23.76 29.96
CA TYR A 127 1.28 -23.98 29.83
C TYR A 127 0.89 -25.15 30.75
N PRO A 128 -0.01 -24.96 31.74
CA PRO A 128 -0.40 -26.04 32.63
C PRO A 128 -1.30 -27.05 31.93
N VAL A 129 -1.12 -28.33 32.24
CA VAL A 129 -2.02 -29.41 31.82
C VAL A 129 -3.39 -29.18 32.47
N PHE A 130 -4.41 -28.90 31.67
CA PHE A 130 -5.76 -28.63 32.15
C PHE A 130 -6.73 -29.77 31.83
N SER A 131 -7.20 -30.43 32.90
CA SER A 131 -8.38 -31.31 33.03
C SER A 131 -8.85 -32.14 31.83
N GLY A 132 -8.69 -33.46 31.95
CA GLY A 132 -9.29 -34.46 31.04
C GLY A 132 -9.52 -35.81 31.72
N GLY A 133 -10.12 -35.83 32.92
CA GLY A 133 -10.25 -37.05 33.73
C GLY A 133 -11.58 -37.20 34.48
N SER A 134 -12.12 -38.42 34.38
CA SER A 134 -13.17 -39.04 35.21
C SER A 134 -14.66 -38.69 35.05
N LEU A 135 -15.42 -39.77 34.84
CA LEU A 135 -16.82 -40.03 35.25
C LEU A 135 -17.94 -39.15 34.67
N ARG A 136 -18.58 -39.66 33.61
CA ARG A 136 -19.81 -40.47 33.81
C ARG A 136 -20.08 -41.43 32.65
#